data_AF-A0AAN6MF28-F1
#
_entry.id   AF-A0AAN6MF28-F1
#
_cell.length_a   1.000
_cell.length_b   1.000
_cell.length_c   1.000
_cell.angle_alpha   90.00
_cell.angle_beta   90.00
_cell.angle_gamma   90.00
#
_symmetry.space_group_name_H-M   'P 1'
#
loop_
_entity.id
_entity.type
_entity.pdbx_description
1 polymer ?
#
loop_
_entity_poly.entity_id
_entity_poly.type
_entity_poly.pdbx_seq_one_letter_code
_entity_poly.pdbx_strand_id
1 'polypeptide(L)'
;MDFLQRLARFLDRPLFPWKKLIIGFSIGQYMLEAFLGFRQYRVLQRTKPPKVLEHEVSQEVFDKSQAYGRAKAKFQGFNGLYGQIQNLAFYHFDVLPKLWSWTGNLLLRFAPARFSGEISHSIVFILAFIVIHQVFSLPSNIYNTFVLEEKFGFNKQTPKLFITDIIKTNILTFALAPPILAGFLAIIKKTGSQFFYYLWMFGAGLQVFMITIYPIVILPLFNKLSPLEEGKLKTDVEDLAKKLKFPLHELYVIDGSKRSAHSNAYFFGLPWKKHIVIYDTLIEKSEKEEVVAVLAHELGHWSLGHTTKLFGISQAHFFYIFALFSVFVNNNSLYADFGFTTQHPIIVGFLLFSDVLGPMDNVIKLLMNILSRRFEFQADAFANNLGYNTELSRSLIKLQIQNLSTMDADWMFASYNFSHPILSERLKALNWQPTEKVEVKAAEKAEEKEDVATATGRDELTEKPTTMSRVKLQSSVLQAALRRPTAQPRIPLCTLISTTPAPAGAARTFSHLPTLRPTLATSSTTSSVFRAPNQTTLLPTPMTTVTSATTGEALDLLAKNAVTSHPALAGVASQVRCGPRPTMSGASRLIQKRRHGFLSRIRTKGGRRTLVRRMLKGRKRLSS
;
A
#
# COMPACT_ATOMS: atom_id res chain seq x y z
N MET A 1 -19.98 -25.83 20.43
CA MET A 1 -20.71 -26.35 19.26
C MET A 1 -22.19 -26.07 19.34
N ASP A 2 -22.95 -26.65 20.28
CA ASP A 2 -24.42 -26.49 20.40
C ASP A 2 -24.91 -25.04 20.27
N PHE A 3 -24.34 -24.08 20.99
CA PHE A 3 -24.68 -22.65 20.85
C PHE A 3 -24.64 -22.14 19.40
N LEU A 4 -23.59 -22.46 18.63
CA LEU A 4 -23.46 -22.04 17.23
C LEU A 4 -24.50 -22.73 16.35
N GLN A 5 -24.85 -23.99 16.63
CA GLN A 5 -25.90 -24.73 15.93
C GLN A 5 -27.33 -24.26 16.28
N ARG A 6 -27.54 -23.73 17.49
CA ARG A 6 -28.78 -23.04 17.87
C ARG A 6 -28.87 -21.67 17.17
N LEU A 7 -27.78 -20.90 17.15
CA LEU A 7 -27.71 -19.61 16.46
C LEU A 7 -27.89 -19.76 14.95
N ALA A 8 -27.32 -20.80 14.32
CA ALA A 8 -27.49 -21.07 12.90
C ALA A 8 -28.96 -21.32 12.55
N ARG A 9 -29.65 -22.20 13.30
CA ARG A 9 -31.09 -22.46 13.13
C ARG A 9 -31.98 -21.25 13.51
N PHE A 10 -31.51 -20.39 14.40
CA PHE A 10 -32.23 -19.16 14.75
C PHE A 10 -32.14 -18.10 13.65
N LEU A 11 -31.03 -18.05 12.91
CA LEU A 11 -30.79 -17.07 11.85
C LEU A 11 -31.22 -17.56 10.45
N ASP A 12 -31.14 -18.86 10.16
CA ASP A 12 -31.61 -19.43 8.89
C ASP A 12 -33.13 -19.62 8.88
N ARG A 13 -33.85 -18.50 8.79
CA ARG A 13 -35.32 -18.46 8.71
C ARG A 13 -35.76 -18.14 7.28
N PRO A 14 -36.76 -18.84 6.73
CA PRO A 14 -37.31 -18.47 5.42
C PRO A 14 -37.78 -17.02 5.42
N LEU A 15 -37.47 -16.29 4.35
CA LEU A 15 -37.80 -14.87 4.14
C LEU A 15 -37.19 -13.90 5.17
N PHE A 16 -36.12 -14.27 5.88
CA PHE A 16 -35.37 -13.29 6.69
C PHE A 16 -34.71 -12.23 5.77
N PRO A 17 -34.92 -10.92 6.01
CA PRO A 17 -34.60 -9.86 5.04
C PRO A 17 -33.14 -9.40 5.13
N TRP A 18 -32.19 -10.32 4.94
CA TRP A 18 -30.74 -10.10 5.00
C TRP A 18 -30.27 -8.91 4.16
N LYS A 19 -30.75 -8.79 2.93
CA LYS A 19 -30.40 -7.72 1.98
C LYS A 19 -30.85 -6.35 2.48
N LYS A 20 -32.04 -6.26 3.09
CA LYS A 20 -32.52 -5.01 3.72
C LYS A 20 -31.72 -4.67 4.99
N LEU A 21 -31.36 -5.68 5.78
CA LEU A 21 -30.57 -5.52 7.00
C LEU A 21 -29.14 -5.05 6.71
N ILE A 22 -28.45 -5.67 5.75
CA ILE A 22 -27.10 -5.26 5.30
C ILE A 22 -27.12 -3.84 4.71
N ILE A 23 -28.09 -3.52 3.84
CA ILE A 23 -28.25 -2.17 3.30
C ILE A 23 -28.53 -1.16 4.42
N GLY A 24 -29.38 -1.50 5.39
CA GLY A 24 -29.68 -0.65 6.55
C GLY A 24 -28.45 -0.40 7.44
N PHE A 25 -27.63 -1.44 7.69
CA PHE A 25 -26.38 -1.33 8.42
C PHE A 25 -25.35 -0.46 7.68
N SER A 26 -25.19 -0.65 6.37
CA SER A 26 -24.31 0.16 5.52
C SER A 26 -24.71 1.64 5.51
N ILE A 27 -26.00 1.94 5.33
CA ILE A 27 -26.52 3.32 5.41
C ILE A 27 -26.30 3.90 6.83
N GLY A 28 -26.59 3.12 7.88
CA GLY A 28 -26.39 3.54 9.26
C GLY A 28 -24.93 3.89 9.59
N GLN A 29 -23.98 3.06 9.15
CA GLN A 29 -22.55 3.35 9.25
C GLN A 29 -22.18 4.60 8.46
N TYR A 30 -22.60 4.71 7.19
CA TYR A 30 -22.29 5.88 6.36
C TYR A 30 -22.81 7.18 7.01
N MET A 31 -24.03 7.17 7.56
CA MET A 31 -24.58 8.34 8.25
C MET A 31 -23.84 8.69 9.55
N LEU A 32 -23.35 7.68 10.29
CA LEU A 32 -22.49 7.90 11.46
C LEU A 32 -21.13 8.51 11.04
N GLU A 33 -20.45 7.94 10.04
CA GLU A 33 -19.16 8.45 9.57
C GLU A 33 -19.28 9.84 8.93
N ALA A 34 -20.38 10.11 8.21
CA ALA A 34 -20.69 11.45 7.67
C ALA A 34 -21.01 12.47 8.77
N PHE A 35 -21.76 12.10 9.81
CA PHE A 35 -22.00 12.95 10.98
C PHE A 35 -20.70 13.30 11.71
N LEU A 36 -19.85 12.31 11.96
CA LEU A 36 -18.53 12.49 12.57
C LEU A 36 -17.64 13.39 11.69
N GLY A 37 -17.60 13.16 10.38
CA GLY A 37 -16.88 13.99 9.42
C GLY A 37 -17.37 15.44 9.38
N PHE A 38 -18.67 15.67 9.49
CA PHE A 38 -19.26 17.01 9.60
C PHE A 38 -18.89 17.73 10.90
N ARG A 39 -18.82 17.01 12.04
CA ARG A 39 -18.31 17.55 13.31
C ARG A 39 -16.85 18.00 13.16
N GLN A 40 -16.00 17.15 12.57
CA GLN A 40 -14.61 17.53 12.30
C GLN A 40 -14.52 18.72 11.34
N TYR A 41 -15.33 18.77 10.29
CA TYR A 41 -15.29 19.87 9.33
C TYR A 41 -15.60 21.23 9.99
N ARG A 42 -16.46 21.27 11.03
CA ARG A 42 -16.68 22.47 11.86
C ARG A 42 -15.46 22.86 12.70
N VAL A 43 -14.71 21.89 13.23
CA VAL A 43 -13.43 22.17 13.91
C VAL A 43 -12.40 22.70 12.90
N LEU A 44 -12.38 22.15 11.68
CA LEU A 44 -11.53 22.59 10.57
C LEU A 44 -11.93 23.96 9.97
N GLN A 45 -12.96 24.62 10.50
CA GLN A 45 -13.33 26.01 10.19
C GLN A 45 -12.79 27.03 11.21
N ARG A 46 -12.13 26.58 12.30
CA ARG A 46 -11.47 27.46 13.27
C ARG A 46 -10.31 28.22 12.61
N THR A 47 -10.17 29.50 12.94
CA THR A 47 -9.19 30.44 12.37
C THR A 47 -7.96 30.67 13.25
N LYS A 48 -7.91 30.10 14.45
CA LYS A 48 -6.78 30.21 15.38
C LYS A 48 -6.28 28.82 15.81
N PRO A 49 -4.97 28.64 16.04
CA PRO A 49 -4.41 27.42 16.61
C PRO A 49 -4.93 27.16 18.04
N PRO A 50 -4.92 25.90 18.52
CA PRO A 50 -5.09 25.62 19.94
C PRO A 50 -4.01 26.30 20.78
N LYS A 51 -4.35 26.77 21.98
CA LYS A 51 -3.41 27.46 22.90
C LYS A 51 -2.09 26.72 23.14
N VAL A 52 -2.12 25.38 23.14
CA VAL A 52 -0.94 24.50 23.31
C VAL A 52 0.06 24.61 22.15
N LEU A 53 -0.40 25.04 20.97
CA LEU A 53 0.37 25.15 19.72
C LEU A 53 0.52 26.60 19.23
N GLU A 54 -0.09 27.58 19.92
CA GLU A 54 -0.16 28.99 19.52
C GLU A 54 1.23 29.68 19.50
N HIS A 55 2.17 29.18 20.29
CA HIS A 55 3.57 29.63 20.27
C HIS A 55 4.43 28.89 19.22
N GLU A 56 4.05 27.66 18.85
CA GLU A 56 4.87 26.72 18.05
C GLU A 56 4.53 26.72 16.55
N VAL A 57 3.27 26.97 16.21
CA VAL A 57 2.76 26.88 14.83
C VAL A 57 2.42 28.28 14.33
N SER A 58 3.09 28.74 13.27
CA SER A 58 2.77 30.02 12.66
C SER A 58 1.36 30.01 12.05
N GLN A 59 0.69 31.17 12.05
CA GLN A 59 -0.66 31.31 11.51
C GLN A 59 -0.75 30.84 10.04
N GLU A 60 0.27 31.12 9.22
CA GLU A 60 0.34 30.66 7.83
C GLU A 60 0.38 29.12 7.70
N VAL A 61 1.15 28.44 8.56
CA VAL A 61 1.20 26.97 8.61
C VAL A 61 -0.13 26.40 9.12
N PHE A 62 -0.73 27.03 10.12
CA PHE A 62 -2.06 26.65 10.61
C PHE A 62 -3.11 26.78 9.50
N ASP A 63 -3.18 27.91 8.80
CA ASP A 63 -4.15 28.12 7.71
C ASP A 63 -3.93 27.17 6.53
N LYS A 64 -2.68 26.81 6.21
CA LYS A 64 -2.34 25.75 5.24
C LYS A 64 -2.81 24.37 5.70
N SER A 65 -2.56 23.99 6.95
CA SER A 65 -3.05 22.74 7.57
C SER A 65 -4.57 22.68 7.54
N GLN A 66 -5.25 23.76 7.92
CA GLN A 66 -6.70 23.84 7.89
C GLN A 66 -7.27 23.79 6.46
N ALA A 67 -6.62 24.43 5.47
CA ALA A 67 -7.01 24.33 4.07
C ALA A 67 -6.86 22.89 3.53
N TYR A 68 -5.82 22.17 3.93
CA TYR A 68 -5.56 20.78 3.58
C TYR A 68 -6.57 19.83 4.24
N GLY A 69 -6.79 19.96 5.55
CA GLY A 69 -7.81 19.21 6.29
C GLY A 69 -9.21 19.41 5.69
N ARG A 70 -9.61 20.65 5.39
CA ARG A 70 -10.88 20.95 4.70
C ARG A 70 -10.95 20.33 3.30
N ALA A 71 -9.84 20.28 2.56
CA ALA A 71 -9.80 19.62 1.25
C ALA A 71 -9.97 18.10 1.36
N LYS A 72 -9.29 17.46 2.32
CA LYS A 72 -9.44 16.02 2.62
C LYS A 72 -10.85 15.67 3.07
N ALA A 73 -11.42 16.40 4.03
CA ALA A 73 -12.78 16.17 4.50
C ALA A 73 -13.83 16.32 3.38
N LYS A 74 -13.69 17.30 2.48
CA LYS A 74 -14.57 17.43 1.30
C LYS A 74 -14.43 16.26 0.33
N PHE A 75 -13.19 15.85 0.02
CA PHE A 75 -12.94 14.71 -0.86
C PHE A 75 -13.49 13.40 -0.26
N GLN A 76 -13.28 13.16 1.03
CA GLN A 76 -13.80 11.99 1.73
C GLN A 76 -15.33 11.97 1.76
N GLY A 77 -16.00 13.09 2.03
CA GLY A 77 -17.46 13.18 1.97
C GLY A 77 -18.03 12.84 0.58
N PHE A 78 -17.39 13.32 -0.49
CA PHE A 78 -17.76 12.97 -1.86
C PHE A 78 -17.46 11.50 -2.21
N ASN A 79 -16.25 11.02 -1.89
CA ASN A 79 -15.80 9.66 -2.16
C ASN A 79 -16.67 8.63 -1.42
N GLY A 80 -17.09 8.94 -0.19
CA GLY A 80 -18.03 8.15 0.60
C GLY A 80 -19.44 8.13 0.04
N LEU A 81 -19.95 9.26 -0.45
CA LEU A 81 -21.25 9.28 -1.13
C LEU A 81 -21.22 8.45 -2.42
N TYR A 82 -20.15 8.59 -3.22
CA TYR A 82 -19.91 7.80 -4.43
C TYR A 82 -19.81 6.29 -4.12
N GLY A 83 -19.03 5.91 -3.12
CA GLY A 83 -18.89 4.52 -2.67
C GLY A 83 -20.17 3.94 -2.05
N GLN A 84 -20.98 4.76 -1.35
CA GLN A 84 -22.29 4.35 -0.86
C GLN A 84 -23.30 4.17 -2.00
N ILE A 85 -23.29 5.03 -3.02
CA ILE A 85 -24.10 4.83 -4.24
C ILE A 85 -23.69 3.54 -4.96
N GLN A 86 -22.39 3.21 -4.99
CA GLN A 86 -21.88 1.95 -5.53
C GLN A 86 -22.33 0.73 -4.71
N ASN A 87 -22.26 0.78 -3.38
CA ASN A 87 -22.81 -0.25 -2.46
C ASN A 87 -24.29 -0.51 -2.79
N LEU A 88 -25.11 0.54 -2.79
CA LEU A 88 -26.54 0.44 -2.99
C LEU A 88 -26.88 -0.11 -4.38
N ALA A 89 -26.21 0.36 -5.43
CA ALA A 89 -26.36 -0.18 -6.77
C ALA A 89 -25.92 -1.64 -6.89
N PHE A 90 -24.81 -2.03 -6.24
CA PHE A 90 -24.25 -3.38 -6.27
C PHE A 90 -25.23 -4.43 -5.73
N TYR A 91 -25.91 -4.13 -4.61
CA TYR A 91 -26.95 -5.01 -4.07
C TYR A 91 -28.30 -4.83 -4.79
N HIS A 92 -28.72 -3.61 -5.11
CA HIS A 92 -30.02 -3.37 -5.77
C HIS A 92 -30.11 -4.05 -7.14
N PHE A 93 -29.02 -4.04 -7.92
CA PHE A 93 -28.96 -4.70 -9.22
C PHE A 93 -28.46 -6.16 -9.16
N ASP A 94 -28.33 -6.77 -7.97
CA ASP A 94 -27.88 -8.14 -7.78
C ASP A 94 -26.62 -8.49 -8.58
N VAL A 95 -25.58 -7.69 -8.38
CA VAL A 95 -24.31 -7.81 -9.12
C VAL A 95 -23.54 -9.08 -8.74
N LEU A 96 -23.68 -9.57 -7.50
CA LEU A 96 -23.04 -10.82 -7.04
C LEU A 96 -23.39 -12.06 -7.91
N PRO A 97 -24.67 -12.47 -8.06
CA PRO A 97 -25.01 -13.64 -8.88
C PRO A 97 -24.73 -13.43 -10.37
N LYS A 98 -24.86 -12.19 -10.88
CA LYS A 98 -24.50 -11.83 -12.26
C LYS A 98 -23.01 -11.99 -12.52
N LEU A 99 -22.16 -11.50 -11.61
CA LEU A 99 -20.70 -11.64 -11.67
C LEU A 99 -20.27 -13.11 -11.51
N TRP A 100 -20.92 -13.86 -10.62
CA TRP A 100 -20.70 -15.30 -10.46
C TRP A 100 -20.99 -16.08 -11.75
N SER A 101 -22.15 -15.84 -12.37
CA SER A 101 -22.49 -16.45 -13.67
C SER A 101 -21.49 -16.05 -14.77
N TRP A 102 -21.12 -14.78 -14.86
CA TRP A 102 -20.17 -14.29 -15.85
C TRP A 102 -18.78 -14.92 -15.70
N THR A 103 -18.22 -15.03 -14.49
CA THR A 103 -16.93 -15.69 -14.28
C THR A 103 -16.97 -17.19 -14.47
N GLY A 104 -18.11 -17.84 -14.24
CA GLY A 104 -18.32 -19.25 -14.55
C GLY A 104 -18.25 -19.51 -16.06
N ASN A 105 -18.97 -18.69 -16.84
CA ASN A 105 -18.91 -18.73 -18.30
C ASN A 105 -17.50 -18.40 -18.85
N LEU A 106 -16.79 -17.46 -18.22
CA LEU A 106 -15.40 -17.13 -18.56
C LEU A 106 -14.46 -18.32 -18.30
N LEU A 107 -14.58 -18.96 -17.14
CA LEU A 107 -13.81 -20.15 -16.76
C LEU A 107 -14.04 -21.30 -17.74
N LEU A 108 -15.30 -21.64 -18.02
CA LEU A 108 -15.67 -22.72 -18.95
C LEU A 108 -15.20 -22.48 -20.39
N ARG A 109 -15.07 -21.20 -20.81
CA ARG A 109 -14.63 -20.84 -22.17
C ARG A 109 -13.11 -20.83 -22.35
N PHE A 110 -12.33 -20.53 -21.31
CA PHE A 110 -10.88 -20.28 -21.42
C PHE A 110 -10.00 -21.18 -20.57
N ALA A 111 -10.52 -21.85 -19.54
CA ALA A 111 -9.72 -22.73 -18.68
C ALA A 111 -9.80 -24.20 -19.13
N PRO A 112 -8.67 -24.94 -19.19
CA PRO A 112 -8.68 -26.38 -19.43
C PRO A 112 -9.56 -27.12 -18.42
N ALA A 113 -10.26 -28.18 -18.86
CA ALA A 113 -11.30 -28.88 -18.10
C ALA A 113 -10.91 -29.32 -16.67
N ARG A 114 -9.62 -29.57 -16.39
CA ARG A 114 -9.10 -29.82 -15.03
C ARG A 114 -9.33 -28.69 -14.01
N PHE A 115 -9.71 -27.50 -14.48
CA PHE A 115 -10.02 -26.32 -13.67
C PHE A 115 -11.53 -25.99 -13.65
N SER A 116 -12.43 -26.91 -14.03
CA SER A 116 -13.89 -26.70 -13.99
C SER A 116 -14.52 -26.72 -12.58
N GLY A 117 -13.72 -26.96 -11.53
CA GLY A 117 -14.20 -27.03 -10.15
C GLY A 117 -14.47 -25.66 -9.51
N GLU A 118 -15.40 -25.63 -8.57
CA GLU A 118 -15.82 -24.45 -7.78
C GLU A 118 -14.66 -23.67 -7.15
N ILE A 119 -13.55 -24.32 -6.79
CA ILE A 119 -12.35 -23.62 -6.27
C ILE A 119 -11.76 -22.69 -7.34
N SER A 120 -11.65 -23.15 -8.58
CA SER A 120 -11.13 -22.37 -9.70
C SER A 120 -12.11 -21.26 -10.11
N HIS A 121 -13.41 -21.55 -10.08
CA HIS A 121 -14.46 -20.53 -10.27
C HIS A 121 -14.38 -19.45 -9.18
N SER A 122 -14.25 -19.84 -7.92
CA SER A 122 -14.10 -18.93 -6.78
C SER A 122 -12.87 -18.03 -6.92
N ILE A 123 -11.76 -18.56 -7.45
CA ILE A 123 -10.55 -17.80 -7.75
C ILE A 123 -10.80 -16.78 -8.87
N VAL A 124 -11.36 -17.21 -10.01
CA VAL A 124 -11.65 -16.28 -11.14
C VAL A 124 -12.67 -15.21 -10.72
N PHE A 125 -13.65 -15.57 -9.90
CA PHE A 125 -14.62 -14.63 -9.29
C PHE A 125 -13.94 -13.56 -8.44
N ILE A 126 -13.10 -13.95 -7.47
CA ILE A 126 -12.39 -12.98 -6.61
C ILE A 126 -11.39 -12.12 -7.41
N LEU A 127 -10.65 -12.70 -8.35
CA LEU A 127 -9.73 -11.92 -9.19
C LEU A 127 -10.48 -10.90 -10.06
N ALA A 128 -11.61 -11.30 -10.67
CA ALA A 128 -12.45 -10.38 -11.43
C ALA A 128 -13.05 -9.27 -10.54
N PHE A 129 -13.56 -9.63 -9.36
CA PHE A 129 -14.14 -8.69 -8.39
C PHE A 129 -13.12 -7.63 -7.94
N ILE A 130 -11.88 -8.05 -7.63
CA ILE A 130 -10.76 -7.15 -7.30
C ILE A 130 -10.47 -6.18 -8.46
N VAL A 131 -10.40 -6.66 -9.71
CA VAL A 131 -10.16 -5.81 -10.89
C VAL A 131 -11.30 -4.81 -11.11
N ILE A 132 -12.56 -5.26 -11.02
CA ILE A 132 -13.74 -4.42 -11.22
C ILE A 132 -13.77 -3.29 -10.18
N HIS A 133 -13.57 -3.59 -8.90
CA HIS A 133 -13.51 -2.56 -7.86
C HIS A 133 -12.28 -1.66 -8.00
N GLN A 134 -11.13 -2.18 -8.43
CA GLN A 134 -9.95 -1.36 -8.72
C GLN A 134 -10.24 -0.34 -9.83
N VAL A 135 -10.96 -0.72 -10.90
CA VAL A 135 -11.42 0.20 -11.94
C VAL A 135 -12.38 1.25 -11.38
N PHE A 136 -13.37 0.86 -10.57
CA PHE A 136 -14.34 1.79 -9.98
C PHE A 136 -13.73 2.79 -8.97
N SER A 137 -12.66 2.41 -8.28
CA SER A 137 -11.93 3.26 -7.33
C SER A 137 -10.75 4.01 -7.96
N LEU A 138 -10.38 3.72 -9.21
CA LEU A 138 -9.28 4.39 -9.92
C LEU A 138 -9.48 5.91 -10.06
N PRO A 139 -10.68 6.45 -10.38
CA PRO A 139 -10.89 7.90 -10.44
C PRO A 139 -10.59 8.61 -9.11
N SER A 140 -11.07 8.06 -8.00
CA SER A 140 -10.79 8.59 -6.66
C SER A 140 -9.31 8.52 -6.30
N ASN A 141 -8.64 7.42 -6.64
CA ASN A 141 -7.20 7.27 -6.42
C ASN A 141 -6.36 8.27 -7.26
N ILE A 142 -6.74 8.51 -8.52
CA ILE A 142 -6.11 9.52 -9.38
C ILE A 142 -6.35 10.92 -8.83
N TYR A 143 -7.58 11.27 -8.46
CA TYR A 143 -7.90 12.58 -7.90
C TYR A 143 -7.15 12.85 -6.59
N ASN A 144 -7.11 11.87 -5.67
CA ASN A 144 -6.36 12.04 -4.43
C ASN A 144 -4.87 12.28 -4.73
N THR A 145 -4.24 11.45 -5.57
CA THR A 145 -2.79 11.55 -5.81
C THR A 145 -2.39 12.77 -6.64
N PHE A 146 -3.07 13.05 -7.75
CA PHE A 146 -2.65 14.06 -8.75
C PHE A 146 -3.41 15.39 -8.68
N VAL A 147 -4.43 15.52 -7.84
CA VAL A 147 -5.15 16.79 -7.63
C VAL A 147 -5.10 17.22 -6.16
N LEU A 148 -5.42 16.32 -5.22
CA LEU A 148 -5.43 16.68 -3.79
C LEU A 148 -4.01 16.78 -3.23
N GLU A 149 -3.22 15.69 -3.26
CA GLU A 149 -1.87 15.69 -2.66
C GLU A 149 -0.88 16.53 -3.49
N GLU A 150 -1.10 16.67 -4.79
CA GLU A 150 -0.31 17.59 -5.65
C GLU A 150 -0.53 19.06 -5.27
N LYS A 151 -1.79 19.48 -5.02
CA LYS A 151 -2.13 20.87 -4.67
C LYS A 151 -1.43 21.38 -3.40
N PHE A 152 -1.11 20.50 -2.47
CA PHE A 152 -0.40 20.83 -1.23
C PHE A 152 1.09 20.43 -1.28
N GLY A 153 1.60 20.08 -2.47
CA GLY A 153 3.01 19.75 -2.68
C GLY A 153 3.45 18.42 -2.08
N PHE A 154 2.54 17.59 -1.57
CA PHE A 154 2.85 16.29 -1.00
C PHE A 154 3.20 15.26 -2.05
N ASN A 155 2.48 15.20 -3.17
CA ASN A 155 2.75 14.20 -4.21
C ASN A 155 4.15 14.36 -4.80
N LYS A 156 4.82 13.23 -5.02
CA LYS A 156 6.08 13.11 -5.78
C LYS A 156 6.01 11.98 -6.83
N GLN A 157 4.86 11.30 -6.94
CA GLN A 157 4.65 10.23 -7.91
C GLN A 157 4.40 10.80 -9.31
N THR A 158 5.07 10.25 -10.32
CA THR A 158 4.72 10.51 -11.72
C THR A 158 3.61 9.56 -12.20
N PRO A 159 2.85 9.88 -13.25
CA PRO A 159 1.84 8.97 -13.80
C PRO A 159 2.40 7.61 -14.22
N LYS A 160 3.62 7.58 -14.78
CA LYS A 160 4.33 6.33 -15.14
C LYS A 160 4.65 5.48 -13.92
N LEU A 161 5.06 6.11 -12.81
CA LEU A 161 5.29 5.48 -11.52
C LEU A 161 3.97 4.87 -11.02
N PHE A 162 2.93 5.68 -10.81
CA PHE A 162 1.60 5.23 -10.37
C PHE A 162 1.00 4.06 -11.20
N ILE A 163 1.12 4.07 -12.53
CA ILE A 163 0.64 2.98 -13.40
C ILE A 163 1.51 1.71 -13.26
N THR A 164 2.84 1.85 -13.14
CA THR A 164 3.74 0.73 -12.84
C THR A 164 3.34 0.02 -11.55
N ASP A 165 2.80 0.78 -10.59
CA ASP A 165 2.47 0.30 -9.26
C ASP A 165 1.20 -0.53 -9.24
N ILE A 166 0.14 -0.04 -9.89
CA ILE A 166 -1.10 -0.80 -10.12
C ILE A 166 -0.77 -2.15 -10.79
N ILE A 167 0.08 -2.14 -11.83
CA ILE A 167 0.50 -3.35 -12.54
C ILE A 167 1.28 -4.30 -11.61
N LYS A 168 2.26 -3.80 -10.85
CA LYS A 168 3.07 -4.61 -9.93
C LYS A 168 2.24 -5.24 -8.81
N THR A 169 1.37 -4.45 -8.19
CA THR A 169 0.45 -4.94 -7.14
C THR A 169 -0.48 -5.99 -7.69
N ASN A 170 -1.06 -5.78 -8.88
CA ASN A 170 -1.93 -6.79 -9.51
C ASN A 170 -1.18 -8.09 -9.81
N ILE A 171 0.05 -8.03 -10.32
CA ILE A 171 0.89 -9.22 -10.52
C ILE A 171 1.14 -9.96 -9.20
N LEU A 172 1.45 -9.24 -8.12
CA LEU A 172 1.67 -9.83 -6.80
C LEU A 172 0.40 -10.46 -6.23
N THR A 173 -0.74 -9.77 -6.31
CA THR A 173 -2.05 -10.27 -5.90
C THR A 173 -2.45 -11.51 -6.73
N PHE A 174 -2.21 -11.51 -8.04
CA PHE A 174 -2.53 -12.66 -8.90
C PHE A 174 -1.57 -13.84 -8.70
N ALA A 175 -0.36 -13.62 -8.18
CA ALA A 175 0.55 -14.68 -7.79
C ALA A 175 0.22 -15.27 -6.41
N LEU A 176 -0.14 -14.44 -5.43
CA LEU A 176 -0.34 -14.85 -4.03
C LEU A 176 -1.79 -15.23 -3.69
N ALA A 177 -2.78 -14.49 -4.18
CA ALA A 177 -4.17 -14.73 -3.81
C ALA A 177 -4.70 -16.09 -4.29
N PRO A 178 -4.44 -16.58 -5.52
CA PRO A 178 -4.92 -17.89 -5.97
C PRO A 178 -4.45 -19.10 -5.14
N PRO A 179 -3.15 -19.30 -4.81
CA PRO A 179 -2.74 -20.43 -3.97
C PRO A 179 -3.23 -20.28 -2.52
N ILE A 180 -3.27 -19.06 -1.97
CA ILE A 180 -3.87 -18.81 -0.65
C ILE A 180 -5.33 -19.24 -0.68
N LEU A 181 -6.13 -18.66 -1.58
CA LEU A 181 -7.57 -18.90 -1.76
C LEU A 181 -7.87 -20.38 -2.09
N ALA A 182 -7.00 -21.07 -2.84
CA ALA A 182 -7.13 -22.49 -3.13
C ALA A 182 -6.96 -23.36 -1.88
N GLY A 183 -5.86 -23.19 -1.14
CA GLY A 183 -5.59 -23.93 0.10
C GLY A 183 -6.65 -23.63 1.17
N PHE A 184 -6.96 -22.35 1.31
CA PHE A 184 -8.06 -21.80 2.08
C PHE A 184 -9.41 -22.52 1.81
N LEU A 185 -9.87 -22.59 0.56
CA LEU A 185 -11.11 -23.27 0.16
C LEU A 185 -11.03 -24.79 0.39
N ALA A 186 -9.87 -25.39 0.12
CA ALA A 186 -9.64 -26.83 0.20
C ALA A 186 -9.59 -27.35 1.65
N ILE A 187 -9.03 -26.60 2.59
CA ILE A 187 -9.03 -26.91 4.03
C ILE A 187 -10.45 -27.20 4.48
N ILE A 188 -11.35 -26.27 4.18
CA ILE A 188 -12.71 -26.36 4.67
C ILE A 188 -13.43 -27.51 3.94
N LYS A 189 -13.18 -27.74 2.62
CA LYS A 189 -13.80 -28.86 1.82
C LYS A 189 -13.49 -30.22 2.43
N LYS A 190 -12.35 -30.33 3.10
CA LYS A 190 -11.85 -31.55 3.71
C LYS A 190 -12.22 -31.71 5.20
N THR A 191 -12.61 -30.64 5.89
CA THR A 191 -12.73 -30.62 7.37
C THR A 191 -14.16 -30.41 7.90
N GLY A 192 -15.12 -30.04 7.05
CA GLY A 192 -16.53 -29.97 7.42
C GLY A 192 -16.76 -29.09 8.65
N SER A 193 -17.56 -29.54 9.62
CA SER A 193 -17.95 -28.74 10.79
C SER A 193 -16.81 -28.32 11.74
N GLN A 194 -15.60 -28.83 11.59
CA GLN A 194 -14.43 -28.48 12.41
C GLN A 194 -13.48 -27.48 11.73
N PHE A 195 -13.86 -26.94 10.57
CA PHE A 195 -12.97 -26.17 9.72
C PHE A 195 -12.28 -25.00 10.42
N PHE A 196 -12.99 -24.31 11.31
CA PHE A 196 -12.54 -23.04 11.89
C PHE A 196 -11.25 -23.19 12.70
N TYR A 197 -10.99 -24.35 13.32
CA TYR A 197 -9.70 -24.66 13.97
C TYR A 197 -8.55 -24.76 12.97
N TYR A 198 -8.69 -25.61 11.95
CA TYR A 198 -7.67 -25.81 10.90
C TYR A 198 -7.42 -24.53 10.10
N LEU A 199 -8.48 -23.77 9.91
CA LEU A 199 -8.48 -22.52 9.16
C LEU A 199 -7.85 -21.37 9.95
N TRP A 200 -8.08 -21.32 11.26
CA TRP A 200 -7.36 -20.44 12.17
C TRP A 200 -5.87 -20.76 12.18
N MET A 201 -5.51 -22.04 12.29
CA MET A 201 -4.11 -22.47 12.24
C MET A 201 -3.42 -22.12 10.90
N PHE A 202 -4.11 -22.31 9.77
CA PHE A 202 -3.63 -21.89 8.45
C PHE A 202 -3.48 -20.36 8.35
N GLY A 203 -4.48 -19.60 8.81
CA GLY A 203 -4.46 -18.14 8.84
C GLY A 203 -3.32 -17.58 9.70
N ALA A 204 -3.12 -18.13 10.90
CA ALA A 204 -2.03 -17.76 11.80
C ALA A 204 -0.65 -18.06 11.19
N GLY A 205 -0.46 -19.26 10.62
CA GLY A 205 0.77 -19.63 9.92
C GLY A 205 1.07 -18.73 8.71
N LEU A 206 0.03 -18.44 7.91
CA LEU A 206 0.13 -17.51 6.77
C LEU A 206 0.42 -16.08 7.23
N GLN A 207 -0.14 -15.61 8.34
CA GLN A 207 0.13 -14.28 8.89
C GLN A 207 1.58 -14.16 9.36
N VAL A 208 2.10 -15.14 10.10
CA VAL A 208 3.52 -15.17 10.53
C VAL A 208 4.47 -15.26 9.33
N PHE A 209 4.11 -16.06 8.32
CA PHE A 209 4.84 -16.13 7.05
C PHE A 209 4.86 -14.77 6.34
N MET A 210 3.71 -14.10 6.18
CA MET A 210 3.62 -12.79 5.54
C MET A 210 4.34 -11.69 6.33
N ILE A 211 4.24 -11.67 7.66
CA ILE A 211 5.01 -10.76 8.54
C ILE A 211 6.53 -10.88 8.29
N THR A 212 7.00 -12.09 8.00
CA THR A 212 8.42 -12.38 7.73
C THR A 212 8.80 -12.03 6.28
N ILE A 213 8.00 -12.48 5.31
CA ILE A 213 8.31 -12.39 3.87
C ILE A 213 8.06 -10.99 3.29
N TYR A 214 7.09 -10.24 3.82
CA TYR A 214 6.72 -8.93 3.28
C TYR A 214 7.89 -7.92 3.23
N PRO A 215 8.61 -7.63 4.33
CA PRO A 215 9.72 -6.66 4.27
C PRO A 215 10.95 -7.19 3.53
N ILE A 216 11.13 -8.52 3.43
CA ILE A 216 12.29 -9.15 2.79
C ILE A 216 12.13 -9.28 1.26
N VAL A 217 10.92 -9.64 0.79
CA VAL A 217 10.66 -10.00 -0.62
C VAL A 217 9.73 -9.02 -1.31
N ILE A 218 8.66 -8.57 -0.65
CA ILE A 218 7.62 -7.73 -1.26
C ILE A 218 8.05 -6.27 -1.29
N LEU A 219 8.46 -5.72 -0.15
CA LEU A 219 8.88 -4.33 -0.03
C LEU A 219 10.04 -3.95 -0.99
N PRO A 220 11.09 -4.78 -1.22
CA PRO A 220 12.17 -4.45 -2.17
C PRO A 220 11.80 -4.58 -3.66
N LEU A 221 10.59 -5.02 -3.99
CA LEU A 221 10.01 -4.87 -5.34
C LEU A 221 9.46 -3.46 -5.57
N PHE A 222 9.21 -2.71 -4.50
CA PHE A 222 8.45 -1.47 -4.47
C PHE A 222 9.33 -0.26 -4.12
N ASN A 223 10.13 -0.38 -3.06
CA ASN A 223 11.03 0.65 -2.56
C ASN A 223 12.47 0.15 -2.52
N LYS A 224 13.44 1.06 -2.65
CA LYS A 224 14.86 0.78 -2.41
C LYS A 224 15.11 0.88 -0.91
N LEU A 225 15.48 -0.25 -0.29
CA LEU A 225 16.19 -0.24 0.98
C LEU A 225 17.69 -0.09 0.71
N SER A 226 18.35 0.77 1.47
CA SER A 226 19.81 0.95 1.50
C SER A 226 20.27 0.81 2.95
N PRO A 227 21.46 0.30 3.27
CA PRO A 227 22.01 0.45 4.62
C PRO A 227 22.13 1.94 4.98
N LEU A 228 21.93 2.28 6.25
CA LEU A 228 22.19 3.62 6.78
C LEU A 228 23.70 3.92 6.70
N GLU A 229 24.04 5.14 6.29
CA GLU A 229 25.44 5.58 6.13
C GLU A 229 26.14 5.71 7.50
N GLU A 230 27.47 5.51 7.50
CA GLU A 230 28.28 5.61 8.72
C GLU A 230 28.34 7.06 9.24
N GLY A 231 28.07 7.24 10.53
CA GLY A 231 28.13 8.54 11.20
C GLY A 231 27.25 8.60 12.44
N LYS A 232 27.26 9.76 13.12
CA LYS A 232 26.64 9.97 14.46
C LYS A 232 25.25 9.32 14.60
N LEU A 233 24.31 9.57 13.68
CA LEU A 233 22.95 9.02 13.75
C LEU A 233 22.93 7.48 13.83
N LYS A 234 23.80 6.80 13.08
CA LYS A 234 23.91 5.34 13.13
C LYS A 234 24.45 4.88 14.49
N THR A 235 25.51 5.53 14.99
CA THR A 235 26.12 5.25 16.30
C THR A 235 25.11 5.44 17.44
N ASP A 236 24.43 6.59 17.49
CA ASP A 236 23.45 6.93 18.53
C ASP A 236 22.30 5.90 18.57
N VAL A 237 21.82 5.45 17.41
CA VAL A 237 20.74 4.45 17.29
C VAL A 237 21.23 3.04 17.65
N GLU A 238 22.46 2.67 17.28
CA GLU A 238 23.07 1.41 17.73
C GLU A 238 23.27 1.39 19.24
N ASP A 239 23.69 2.50 19.85
CA ASP A 239 23.91 2.58 21.30
C ASP A 239 22.60 2.64 22.09
N LEU A 240 21.55 3.28 21.55
CA LEU A 240 20.18 3.16 22.06
C LEU A 240 19.67 1.71 21.99
N ALA A 241 19.91 1.00 20.87
CA ALA A 241 19.55 -0.41 20.73
C ALA A 241 20.31 -1.31 21.73
N LYS A 242 21.62 -1.08 21.93
CA LYS A 242 22.44 -1.77 22.95
C LYS A 242 21.90 -1.52 24.37
N LYS A 243 21.63 -0.25 24.72
CA LYS A 243 21.05 0.18 26.02
C LYS A 243 19.72 -0.54 26.32
N LEU A 244 18.89 -0.72 25.31
CA LEU A 244 17.58 -1.39 25.41
C LEU A 244 17.62 -2.91 25.18
N LYS A 245 18.81 -3.49 24.94
CA LYS A 245 19.01 -4.91 24.57
C LYS A 245 18.16 -5.35 23.36
N PHE A 246 17.89 -4.41 22.45
CA PHE A 246 17.15 -4.66 21.21
C PHE A 246 18.03 -5.49 20.24
N PRO A 247 17.52 -6.59 19.66
CA PRO A 247 18.30 -7.47 18.78
C PRO A 247 18.41 -6.88 17.37
N LEU A 248 19.10 -5.74 17.26
CA LEU A 248 19.39 -5.05 16.01
C LEU A 248 20.30 -5.91 15.13
N HIS A 249 19.90 -6.10 13.88
CA HIS A 249 20.69 -6.78 12.85
C HIS A 249 21.27 -5.78 11.86
N GLU A 250 20.41 -4.96 11.21
CA GLU A 250 20.82 -3.91 10.27
C GLU A 250 19.89 -2.67 10.37
N LEU A 251 20.45 -1.50 10.04
CA LEU A 251 19.76 -0.22 9.91
C LEU A 251 19.59 0.13 8.42
N TYR A 252 18.36 0.41 7.98
CA TYR A 252 18.04 0.76 6.60
C TYR A 252 17.42 2.15 6.43
N VAL A 253 17.70 2.78 5.29
CA VAL A 253 16.99 3.95 4.76
C VAL A 253 16.14 3.53 3.57
N ILE A 254 14.88 3.98 3.54
CA ILE A 254 13.91 3.70 2.47
C ILE A 254 13.65 4.95 1.58
N ASP A 255 13.50 4.76 0.27
CA ASP A 255 13.27 5.85 -0.72
C ASP A 255 11.82 6.41 -0.72
N GLY A 256 11.36 6.89 0.44
CA GLY A 256 10.01 7.42 0.65
C GLY A 256 9.73 8.74 -0.08
N SER A 257 10.73 9.62 -0.18
CA SER A 257 10.71 10.92 -0.89
C SER A 257 10.16 10.82 -2.32
N LYS A 258 10.42 9.70 -3.00
CA LYS A 258 9.95 9.30 -4.33
C LYS A 258 8.43 9.25 -4.49
N ARG A 259 7.69 9.29 -3.37
CA ARG A 259 6.23 9.12 -3.30
C ARG A 259 5.53 10.35 -2.77
N SER A 260 6.03 10.82 -1.65
CA SER A 260 5.35 11.71 -0.74
C SER A 260 6.37 12.42 0.10
N ALA A 261 6.14 13.69 0.41
CA ALA A 261 6.96 14.43 1.37
C ALA A 261 6.78 13.98 2.84
N HIS A 262 5.96 12.95 3.12
CA HIS A 262 5.72 12.40 4.46
C HIS A 262 6.91 11.63 5.01
N SER A 263 7.10 11.71 6.33
CA SER A 263 8.26 11.19 7.05
C SER A 263 7.83 10.17 8.12
N ASN A 264 8.58 9.06 8.24
CA ASN A 264 8.28 7.97 9.17
C ASN A 264 9.53 7.12 9.53
N ALA A 265 9.41 6.27 10.53
CA ALA A 265 10.30 5.13 10.81
C ALA A 265 9.45 3.87 11.11
N TYR A 266 10.06 2.68 11.24
CA TYR A 266 9.45 1.49 11.86
C TYR A 266 10.51 0.42 12.05
N PHE A 267 10.21 -0.64 12.81
CA PHE A 267 11.03 -1.86 12.88
C PHE A 267 10.28 -3.08 12.33
N PHE A 268 11.02 -4.06 11.82
CA PHE A 268 10.48 -5.34 11.36
C PHE A 268 11.38 -6.52 11.74
N GLY A 269 10.88 -7.74 11.54
CA GLY A 269 11.67 -8.96 11.62
C GLY A 269 11.36 -9.83 12.84
N LEU A 270 11.95 -11.02 12.85
CA LEU A 270 11.70 -12.08 13.83
C LEU A 270 12.11 -11.64 15.25
N PRO A 271 11.64 -12.31 16.32
CA PRO A 271 11.97 -11.91 17.69
C PRO A 271 13.48 -11.80 17.99
N TRP A 272 14.29 -12.66 17.34
CA TRP A 272 15.75 -12.78 17.53
C TRP A 272 16.61 -12.00 16.54
N LYS A 273 16.03 -11.40 15.48
CA LYS A 273 16.73 -10.57 14.49
C LYS A 273 15.79 -9.50 13.95
N LYS A 274 16.09 -8.24 14.25
CA LYS A 274 15.25 -7.10 13.88
C LYS A 274 16.01 -6.07 13.07
N HIS A 275 15.31 -5.47 12.13
CA HIS A 275 15.81 -4.41 11.27
C HIS A 275 15.01 -3.14 11.56
N ILE A 276 15.69 -1.99 11.59
CA ILE A 276 15.05 -0.68 11.72
C ILE A 276 15.08 -0.02 10.34
N VAL A 277 13.96 0.59 9.94
CA VAL A 277 13.81 1.31 8.68
C VAL A 277 13.45 2.77 8.98
N ILE A 278 14.22 3.70 8.43
CA ILE A 278 14.03 5.14 8.58
C ILE A 278 13.73 5.72 7.18
N TYR A 279 12.75 6.61 7.05
CA TYR A 279 12.50 7.27 5.76
C TYR A 279 13.60 8.30 5.49
N ASP A 280 14.01 8.40 4.23
CA ASP A 280 14.87 9.49 3.74
C ASP A 280 14.34 10.87 4.17
N THR A 281 13.05 11.12 3.96
CA THR A 281 12.34 12.34 4.38
C THR A 281 12.32 12.60 5.89
N LEU A 282 12.60 11.61 6.75
CA LEU A 282 12.75 11.81 8.20
C LEU A 282 14.18 12.27 8.55
N ILE A 283 15.19 11.72 7.85
CA ILE A 283 16.60 12.07 8.05
C ILE A 283 16.91 13.45 7.44
N GLU A 284 16.27 13.81 6.33
CA GLU A 284 16.45 15.11 5.65
C GLU A 284 15.88 16.31 6.43
N LYS A 285 14.89 16.09 7.31
CA LYS A 285 14.02 17.15 7.85
C LYS A 285 13.98 17.30 9.38
N SER A 286 14.71 16.45 10.09
CA SER A 286 14.83 16.46 11.55
C SER A 286 16.30 16.41 11.95
N GLU A 287 16.64 16.91 13.13
CA GLU A 287 17.99 16.72 13.67
C GLU A 287 18.20 15.26 14.09
N LYS A 288 19.46 14.84 14.23
CA LYS A 288 19.80 13.42 14.47
C LYS A 288 19.24 12.95 15.81
N GLU A 289 19.30 13.82 16.79
CA GLU A 289 18.77 13.70 18.15
C GLU A 289 17.24 13.53 18.14
N GLU A 290 16.53 14.23 17.24
CA GLU A 290 15.09 14.10 17.05
C GLU A 290 14.72 12.77 16.39
N VAL A 291 15.52 12.27 15.43
CA VAL A 291 15.34 10.93 14.84
C VAL A 291 15.60 9.83 15.88
N VAL A 292 16.61 10.00 16.75
CA VAL A 292 16.88 9.08 17.87
C VAL A 292 15.70 9.08 18.88
N ALA A 293 15.09 10.23 19.15
CA ALA A 293 13.92 10.33 20.03
C ALA A 293 12.67 9.64 19.45
N VAL A 294 12.40 9.78 18.15
CA VAL A 294 11.35 9.01 17.45
C VAL A 294 11.63 7.51 17.53
N LEU A 295 12.89 7.09 17.41
CA LEU A 295 13.28 5.68 17.56
C LEU A 295 13.21 5.19 19.02
N ALA A 296 13.36 6.06 20.02
CA ALA A 296 13.13 5.72 21.42
C ALA A 296 11.64 5.42 21.71
N HIS A 297 10.73 6.17 21.08
CA HIS A 297 9.29 5.86 21.10
C HIS A 297 9.01 4.49 20.45
N GLU A 298 9.58 4.21 19.27
CA GLU A 298 9.44 2.91 18.59
C GLU A 298 9.94 1.72 19.42
N LEU A 299 11.13 1.85 20.00
CA LEU A 299 11.69 0.81 20.86
C LEU A 299 10.88 0.66 22.15
N GLY A 300 10.08 1.66 22.54
CA GLY A 300 9.03 1.54 23.55
C GLY A 300 7.88 0.61 23.15
N HIS A 301 7.38 0.69 21.92
CA HIS A 301 6.36 -0.26 21.42
C HIS A 301 6.85 -1.71 21.38
N TRP A 302 8.13 -1.91 21.05
CA TRP A 302 8.77 -3.22 21.18
C TRP A 302 8.93 -3.66 22.64
N SER A 303 9.53 -2.81 23.49
CA SER A 303 9.86 -3.14 24.88
C SER A 303 8.62 -3.44 25.72
N LEU A 304 7.54 -2.69 25.51
CA LEU A 304 6.24 -2.90 26.14
C LEU A 304 5.40 -3.99 25.45
N GLY A 305 5.91 -4.63 24.39
CA GLY A 305 5.28 -5.76 23.71
C GLY A 305 3.96 -5.42 23.01
N HIS A 306 3.75 -4.18 22.57
CA HIS A 306 2.51 -3.74 21.91
C HIS A 306 2.23 -4.56 20.65
N THR A 307 3.25 -4.80 19.83
CA THR A 307 3.20 -5.70 18.66
C THR A 307 2.69 -7.10 19.00
N THR A 308 3.16 -7.68 20.11
CA THR A 308 2.79 -9.04 20.56
C THR A 308 1.37 -9.07 21.12
N LYS A 309 0.96 -8.05 21.88
CA LYS A 309 -0.41 -7.87 22.39
C LYS A 309 -1.41 -7.78 21.23
N LEU A 310 -1.13 -6.94 20.23
CA LEU A 310 -1.95 -6.80 19.02
C LEU A 310 -2.00 -8.10 18.20
N PHE A 311 -0.88 -8.82 18.07
CA PHE A 311 -0.89 -10.13 17.41
C PHE A 311 -1.81 -11.13 18.13
N GLY A 312 -1.72 -11.24 19.46
CA GLY A 312 -2.61 -12.11 20.25
C GLY A 312 -4.09 -11.74 20.13
N ILE A 313 -4.41 -10.44 20.15
CA ILE A 313 -5.77 -9.92 19.90
C ILE A 313 -6.24 -10.28 18.48
N SER A 314 -5.38 -10.15 17.46
CA SER A 314 -5.73 -10.55 16.09
C SER A 314 -5.99 -12.06 15.96
N GLN A 315 -5.27 -12.92 16.70
CA GLN A 315 -5.53 -14.36 16.71
C GLN A 315 -6.88 -14.69 17.35
N ALA A 316 -7.24 -14.02 18.44
CA ALA A 316 -8.54 -14.21 19.10
C ALA A 316 -9.70 -13.73 18.20
N HIS A 317 -9.54 -12.57 17.56
CA HIS A 317 -10.52 -12.06 16.59
C HIS A 317 -10.65 -12.99 15.38
N PHE A 318 -9.55 -13.44 14.76
CA PHE A 318 -9.60 -14.42 13.66
C PHE A 318 -10.29 -15.72 14.06
N PHE A 319 -9.96 -16.30 15.22
CA PHE A 319 -10.64 -17.50 15.71
C PHE A 319 -12.16 -17.27 15.87
N TYR A 320 -12.55 -16.15 16.47
CA TYR A 320 -13.94 -15.74 16.63
C TYR A 320 -14.65 -15.58 15.27
N ILE A 321 -14.04 -14.92 14.29
CA ILE A 321 -14.61 -14.74 12.94
C ILE A 321 -14.88 -16.10 12.28
N PHE A 322 -14.04 -17.12 12.45
CA PHE A 322 -14.24 -18.43 11.77
C PHE A 322 -15.25 -19.30 12.52
N ALA A 323 -15.23 -19.23 13.85
CA ALA A 323 -16.26 -19.84 14.69
C ALA A 323 -17.64 -19.23 14.40
N LEU A 324 -17.74 -17.90 14.23
CA LEU A 324 -18.98 -17.24 13.86
C LEU A 324 -19.35 -17.48 12.40
N PHE A 325 -18.40 -17.54 11.47
CA PHE A 325 -18.67 -17.90 10.08
C PHE A 325 -19.33 -19.30 9.99
N SER A 326 -19.01 -20.23 10.91
CA SER A 326 -19.62 -21.56 10.98
C SER A 326 -21.15 -21.57 11.13
N VAL A 327 -21.74 -20.41 11.47
CA VAL A 327 -23.18 -20.16 11.58
C VAL A 327 -23.83 -19.81 10.23
N PHE A 328 -23.07 -19.22 9.30
CA PHE A 328 -23.58 -18.64 8.05
C PHE A 328 -23.27 -19.47 6.80
N VAL A 329 -22.26 -20.35 6.89
CA VAL A 329 -21.76 -21.28 5.85
C VAL A 329 -22.81 -21.79 4.87
N ASN A 330 -23.90 -22.31 5.42
CA ASN A 330 -24.95 -23.07 4.75
C ASN A 330 -26.34 -22.49 5.12
N ASN A 331 -26.39 -21.19 5.46
CA ASN A 331 -27.61 -20.48 5.80
C ASN A 331 -28.38 -20.18 4.50
N ASN A 332 -29.39 -21.00 4.22
CA ASN A 332 -30.14 -20.99 2.96
C ASN A 332 -30.81 -19.62 2.71
N SER A 333 -31.36 -19.02 3.76
CA SER A 333 -32.02 -17.71 3.68
C SER A 333 -31.08 -16.57 3.28
N LEU A 334 -29.82 -16.60 3.73
CA LEU A 334 -28.81 -15.60 3.36
C LEU A 334 -28.44 -15.69 1.88
N TYR A 335 -28.15 -16.89 1.35
CA TYR A 335 -27.83 -17.03 -0.07
C TYR A 335 -29.05 -16.68 -0.96
N ALA A 336 -30.25 -17.13 -0.58
CA ALA A 336 -31.47 -16.90 -1.35
C ALA A 336 -31.83 -15.41 -1.51
N ASP A 337 -31.72 -14.60 -0.46
CA ASP A 337 -32.06 -13.15 -0.49
C ASP A 337 -31.05 -12.32 -1.34
N PHE A 338 -29.92 -12.91 -1.72
CA PHE A 338 -28.94 -12.37 -2.68
C PHE A 338 -28.91 -13.13 -4.03
N GLY A 339 -29.96 -13.90 -4.34
CA GLY A 339 -30.17 -14.54 -5.64
C GLY A 339 -29.45 -15.88 -5.85
N PHE A 340 -28.87 -16.47 -4.80
CA PHE A 340 -28.21 -17.78 -4.84
C PHE A 340 -29.13 -18.85 -4.26
N THR A 341 -30.06 -19.35 -5.08
CA THR A 341 -31.13 -20.28 -4.64
C THR A 341 -30.83 -21.77 -4.92
N THR A 342 -29.94 -22.07 -5.86
CA THR A 342 -29.62 -23.45 -6.30
C THR A 342 -28.20 -23.89 -5.97
N GLN A 343 -27.38 -22.97 -5.49
CA GLN A 343 -25.99 -23.16 -5.12
C GLN A 343 -25.72 -22.30 -3.89
N HIS A 344 -24.85 -22.75 -3.01
CA HIS A 344 -24.22 -21.92 -1.98
C HIS A 344 -22.75 -21.80 -2.34
N PRO A 345 -22.39 -21.04 -3.41
CA PRO A 345 -21.05 -21.06 -3.93
C PRO A 345 -20.17 -20.43 -2.88
N ILE A 346 -19.24 -21.25 -2.41
CA ILE A 346 -18.55 -21.09 -1.15
C ILE A 346 -18.12 -19.63 -0.99
N ILE A 347 -17.26 -19.12 -1.88
CA ILE A 347 -16.65 -17.78 -1.79
C ILE A 347 -17.63 -16.58 -1.68
N VAL A 348 -18.91 -16.74 -2.04
CA VAL A 348 -19.92 -15.69 -1.93
C VAL A 348 -20.38 -15.50 -0.47
N GLY A 349 -20.53 -16.58 0.30
CA GLY A 349 -21.14 -16.54 1.62
C GLY A 349 -20.42 -15.65 2.65
N PHE A 350 -19.13 -15.38 2.45
CA PHE A 350 -18.32 -14.52 3.32
C PHE A 350 -18.33 -13.06 2.95
N LEU A 351 -18.48 -12.75 1.67
CA LEU A 351 -18.70 -11.38 1.26
C LEU A 351 -19.99 -10.92 1.97
N LEU A 352 -21.06 -11.71 1.81
CA LEU A 352 -22.34 -11.52 2.52
C LEU A 352 -22.19 -11.51 4.05
N PHE A 353 -21.46 -12.45 4.66
CA PHE A 353 -21.25 -12.47 6.11
C PHE A 353 -20.41 -11.30 6.64
N SER A 354 -19.36 -10.88 5.94
CA SER A 354 -18.57 -9.69 6.32
C SER A 354 -19.47 -8.45 6.30
N ASP A 355 -20.40 -8.39 5.34
CA ASP A 355 -21.40 -7.33 5.25
C ASP A 355 -22.42 -7.40 6.41
N VAL A 356 -22.80 -8.60 6.88
CA VAL A 356 -23.60 -8.78 8.13
C VAL A 356 -22.82 -8.27 9.36
N LEU A 357 -21.50 -8.43 9.39
CA LEU A 357 -20.65 -8.06 10.52
C LEU A 357 -20.28 -6.57 10.61
N GLY A 358 -20.55 -5.76 9.58
CA GLY A 358 -20.20 -4.34 9.54
C GLY A 358 -20.42 -3.57 10.86
N PRO A 359 -21.59 -3.63 11.53
CA PRO A 359 -21.81 -2.95 12.81
C PRO A 359 -20.89 -3.41 13.95
N MET A 360 -20.53 -4.70 13.98
CA MET A 360 -19.60 -5.25 14.96
C MET A 360 -18.18 -4.77 14.69
N ASP A 361 -17.75 -4.77 13.43
CA ASP A 361 -16.42 -4.31 13.04
C ASP A 361 -16.22 -2.81 13.32
N ASN A 362 -17.29 -2.01 13.27
CA ASN A 362 -17.29 -0.62 13.74
C ASN A 362 -17.03 -0.48 15.26
N VAL A 363 -17.59 -1.37 16.08
CA VAL A 363 -17.32 -1.40 17.53
C VAL A 363 -15.89 -1.87 17.79
N ILE A 364 -15.41 -2.88 17.05
CA ILE A 364 -14.03 -3.36 17.15
C ILE A 364 -13.04 -2.26 16.73
N LYS A 365 -13.29 -1.53 15.64
CA LYS A 365 -12.54 -0.33 15.20
C LYS A 365 -12.40 0.69 16.33
N LEU A 366 -13.51 1.06 16.98
CA LEU A 366 -13.50 1.99 18.11
C LEU A 366 -12.64 1.47 19.28
N LEU A 367 -12.80 0.20 19.66
CA LEU A 367 -12.03 -0.41 20.76
C LEU A 367 -10.53 -0.51 20.43
N MET A 368 -10.16 -0.84 19.19
CA MET A 368 -8.77 -0.87 18.74
C MET A 368 -8.16 0.53 18.68
N ASN A 369 -8.90 1.56 18.27
CA ASN A 369 -8.43 2.95 18.29
C ASN A 369 -8.29 3.51 19.72
N ILE A 370 -9.10 3.06 20.68
CA ILE A 370 -8.88 3.36 22.11
C ILE A 370 -7.61 2.67 22.62
N LEU A 371 -7.40 1.39 22.28
CA LEU A 371 -6.22 0.63 22.70
C LEU A 371 -4.92 1.17 22.07
N SER A 372 -4.95 1.50 20.79
CA SER A 372 -3.84 2.12 20.04
C SER A 372 -3.40 3.41 20.72
N ARG A 373 -4.32 4.35 20.93
CA ARG A 373 -4.02 5.63 21.62
C ARG A 373 -3.42 5.43 23.02
N ARG A 374 -3.82 4.38 23.76
CA ARG A 374 -3.19 4.01 25.04
C ARG A 374 -1.74 3.54 24.86
N PHE A 375 -1.45 2.73 23.84
CA PHE A 375 -0.08 2.28 23.54
C PHE A 375 0.83 3.43 23.11
N GLU A 376 0.32 4.43 22.37
CA GLU A 376 1.05 5.65 22.02
C GLU A 376 1.52 6.42 23.26
N PHE A 377 0.61 6.71 24.21
CA PHE A 377 1.00 7.38 25.47
C PHE A 377 1.99 6.56 26.30
N GLN A 378 1.92 5.23 26.25
CA GLN A 378 2.86 4.35 26.94
C GLN A 378 4.25 4.36 26.30
N ALA A 379 4.34 4.51 24.97
CA ALA A 379 5.60 4.69 24.25
C ALA A 379 6.19 6.11 24.40
N ASP A 380 5.35 7.15 24.44
CA ASP A 380 5.76 8.53 24.78
C ASP A 380 6.34 8.58 26.20
N ALA A 381 5.69 7.95 27.17
CA ALA A 381 6.19 7.83 28.54
C ALA A 381 7.50 7.02 28.61
N PHE A 382 7.66 5.99 27.78
CA PHE A 382 8.91 5.21 27.69
C PHE A 382 10.08 6.06 27.15
N ALA A 383 9.86 6.83 26.08
CA ALA A 383 10.86 7.73 25.52
C ALA A 383 11.24 8.88 26.50
N ASN A 384 10.25 9.44 27.20
CA ASN A 384 10.45 10.40 28.30
C ASN A 384 11.34 9.81 29.41
N ASN A 385 11.06 8.57 29.86
CA ASN A 385 11.85 7.87 30.88
C ASN A 385 13.29 7.56 30.43
N LEU A 386 13.61 7.64 29.13
CA LEU A 386 14.97 7.52 28.60
C LEU A 386 15.73 8.85 28.48
N GLY A 387 15.04 9.97 28.71
CA GLY A 387 15.57 11.34 28.65
C GLY A 387 15.13 12.16 27.43
N TYR A 388 14.50 11.55 26.43
CA TYR A 388 14.24 12.18 25.12
C TYR A 388 12.98 13.04 25.05
N ASN A 389 12.57 13.66 26.15
CA ASN A 389 11.31 14.41 26.25
C ASN A 389 11.28 15.61 25.27
N THR A 390 12.35 16.40 25.33
CA THR A 390 12.53 17.65 24.56
C THR A 390 12.64 17.37 23.06
N GLU A 391 13.43 16.38 22.70
CA GLU A 391 13.68 15.96 21.31
C GLU A 391 12.44 15.30 20.71
N LEU A 392 11.72 14.46 21.47
CA LEU A 392 10.46 13.86 21.01
C LEU A 392 9.40 14.93 20.79
N SER A 393 9.20 15.84 21.74
CA SER A 393 8.24 16.95 21.62
C SER A 393 8.52 17.82 20.39
N ARG A 394 9.79 18.23 20.20
CA ARG A 394 10.24 18.97 19.01
C ARG A 394 10.02 18.18 17.72
N SER A 395 10.34 16.89 17.71
CA SER A 395 10.12 16.01 16.54
C SER A 395 8.65 15.88 16.16
N LEU A 396 7.74 15.77 17.15
CA LEU A 396 6.30 15.64 16.92
C LEU A 396 5.70 16.93 16.37
N ILE A 397 6.14 18.09 16.86
CA ILE A 397 5.78 19.42 16.33
C ILE A 397 6.28 19.56 14.88
N LYS A 398 7.55 19.25 14.60
CA LYS A 398 8.13 19.27 13.25
C LYS A 398 7.37 18.35 12.29
N LEU A 399 7.11 17.10 12.68
CA LEU A 399 6.36 16.14 11.87
C LEU A 399 4.92 16.60 11.59
N GLN A 400 4.24 17.16 12.59
CA GLN A 400 2.89 17.70 12.42
C GLN A 400 2.86 18.84 11.40
N ILE A 401 3.80 19.78 11.49
CA ILE A 401 3.92 20.92 10.56
C ILE A 401 4.28 20.43 9.15
N GLN A 402 5.29 19.57 9.02
CA GLN A 402 5.79 19.07 7.74
C GLN A 402 4.78 18.20 6.99
N ASN A 403 3.89 17.50 7.70
CA ASN A 403 2.79 16.73 7.12
C ASN A 403 1.50 17.56 6.91
N LEU A 404 1.50 18.84 7.30
CA LEU A 404 0.30 19.70 7.43
C LEU A 404 -0.84 19.01 8.21
N SER A 405 -0.47 18.15 9.16
CA SER A 405 -1.41 17.32 9.92
C SER A 405 -2.38 18.17 10.74
N THR A 406 -3.54 17.60 11.04
CA THR A 406 -4.65 18.34 11.64
C THR A 406 -4.36 18.72 13.09
N MET A 407 -4.26 20.03 13.35
CA MET A 407 -3.83 20.61 14.62
C MET A 407 -4.85 20.49 15.75
N ASP A 408 -6.12 20.24 15.44
CA ASP A 408 -7.25 20.23 16.38
C ASP A 408 -8.37 19.32 15.86
N ALA A 409 -9.07 18.60 16.74
CA ALA A 409 -10.07 17.63 16.34
C ALA A 409 -11.29 17.58 17.28
N ASP A 410 -12.44 17.20 16.73
CA ASP A 410 -13.61 16.89 17.53
C ASP A 410 -13.39 15.59 18.31
N TRP A 411 -13.67 15.61 19.62
CA TRP A 411 -13.38 14.49 20.53
C TRP A 411 -14.01 13.16 20.12
N MET A 412 -15.21 13.21 19.52
CA MET A 412 -15.97 12.03 19.09
C MET A 412 -15.39 11.47 17.79
N PHE A 413 -15.07 12.37 16.85
CA PHE A 413 -14.39 12.04 15.61
C PHE A 413 -13.00 11.43 15.85
N ALA A 414 -12.17 12.11 16.66
CA ALA A 414 -10.85 11.63 17.04
C ALA A 414 -10.93 10.28 17.75
N SER A 415 -11.91 10.10 18.65
CA SER A 415 -12.01 8.84 19.40
C SER A 415 -12.43 7.63 18.55
N TYR A 416 -13.21 7.84 17.50
CA TYR A 416 -13.64 6.78 16.59
C TYR A 416 -12.65 6.53 15.44
N ASN A 417 -11.99 7.58 14.92
CA ASN A 417 -11.13 7.47 13.73
C ASN A 417 -9.62 7.41 14.00
N PHE A 418 -9.11 8.00 15.08
CA PHE A 418 -7.66 8.21 15.24
C PHE A 418 -7.00 7.04 15.99
N SER A 419 -6.01 6.43 15.33
CA SER A 419 -5.02 5.50 15.88
C SER A 419 -4.09 6.16 16.91
N HIS A 420 -3.72 7.42 16.66
CA HIS A 420 -2.82 8.22 17.51
C HIS A 420 -3.58 9.33 18.28
N PRO A 421 -3.18 9.69 19.52
CA PRO A 421 -3.71 10.87 20.20
C PRO A 421 -3.31 12.14 19.46
N ILE A 422 -4.10 13.21 19.60
CA ILE A 422 -3.75 14.49 18.94
C ILE A 422 -2.50 15.11 19.56
N LEU A 423 -1.76 15.91 18.78
CA LEU A 423 -0.48 16.48 19.20
C LEU A 423 -0.58 17.21 20.55
N SER A 424 -1.64 17.98 20.79
CA SER A 424 -1.86 18.69 22.06
C SER A 424 -2.10 17.76 23.26
N GLU A 425 -2.59 16.54 23.06
CA GLU A 425 -2.69 15.53 24.11
C GLU A 425 -1.31 14.90 24.41
N ARG A 426 -0.53 14.59 23.36
CA ARG A 426 0.82 14.02 23.48
C ARG A 426 1.80 14.99 24.15
N LEU A 427 1.85 16.25 23.68
CA LEU A 427 2.68 17.30 24.30
C LEU A 427 2.29 17.55 25.76
N LYS A 428 0.99 17.50 26.09
CA LYS A 428 0.52 17.59 27.48
C LYS A 428 0.98 16.39 28.32
N ALA A 429 0.93 15.16 27.78
CA ALA A 429 1.41 13.97 28.46
C ALA A 429 2.95 13.97 28.67
N LEU A 430 3.69 14.59 27.76
CA LEU A 430 5.12 14.86 27.90
C LEU A 430 5.44 16.06 28.81
N ASN A 431 4.43 16.82 29.28
CA ASN A 431 4.60 18.06 30.04
C ASN A 431 5.41 19.15 29.31
N TRP A 432 5.36 19.19 27.97
CA TRP A 432 6.06 20.18 27.15
C TRP A 432 5.68 21.60 27.57
N GLN A 433 6.70 22.43 27.85
CA GLN A 433 6.58 23.86 28.07
C GLN A 433 7.23 24.59 26.90
N PRO A 434 6.52 25.48 26.17
CA PRO A 434 7.11 26.26 25.08
C PRO A 434 8.23 27.16 25.61
N THR A 435 9.48 26.79 25.34
CA THR A 435 10.70 27.52 25.75
C THR A 435 11.27 28.35 24.61
N GLU A 436 11.23 27.82 23.39
CA GLU A 436 11.68 28.45 22.15
C GLU A 436 10.72 28.00 21.03
N LYS A 437 10.51 28.83 20.01
CA LYS A 437 9.72 28.41 18.84
C LYS A 437 10.42 27.24 18.14
N VAL A 438 9.72 26.15 17.89
CA VAL A 438 10.27 25.04 17.09
C VAL A 438 10.44 25.48 15.62
N GLU A 439 11.64 25.95 15.29
CA GLU A 439 12.03 26.22 13.91
C GLU A 439 12.04 24.92 13.10
N VAL A 440 11.05 24.79 12.23
CA VAL A 440 11.09 23.85 11.12
C VAL A 440 12.06 24.43 10.10
N LYS A 441 13.16 23.71 9.79
CA LYS A 441 14.02 24.01 8.63
C LYS A 441 13.12 24.19 7.42
N ALA A 442 12.97 25.43 6.96
CA ALA A 442 12.10 25.71 5.86
C ALA A 442 12.64 25.00 4.61
N ALA A 443 11.76 24.34 3.86
CA ALA A 443 12.02 24.06 2.45
C ALA A 443 11.89 25.39 1.68
N GLU A 444 12.71 26.37 2.03
CA GLU A 444 12.65 27.69 1.42
C GLU A 444 13.22 27.63 0.01
N LYS A 445 12.43 28.21 -0.91
CA LYS A 445 12.87 28.94 -2.11
C LYS A 445 14.24 28.52 -2.64
N ALA A 446 14.25 27.66 -3.64
CA ALA A 446 15.36 27.54 -4.57
C ALA A 446 15.41 28.76 -5.53
N GLU A 447 15.40 29.98 -4.96
CA GLU A 447 15.48 31.27 -5.64
C GLU A 447 15.99 32.33 -4.65
N GLU A 448 17.16 32.90 -4.97
CA GLU A 448 17.79 34.09 -4.38
C GLU A 448 18.01 34.16 -2.84
N LYS A 449 19.12 33.55 -2.40
CA LYS A 449 20.28 34.32 -1.89
C LYS A 449 21.54 33.47 -1.77
N GLU A 450 22.61 33.90 -2.43
CA GLU A 450 23.97 33.40 -2.15
C GLU A 450 24.61 34.23 -1.05
N ASP A 451 25.34 33.59 -0.13
CA ASP A 451 26.60 34.15 0.36
C ASP A 451 27.58 33.04 0.78
N VAL A 452 28.41 32.67 -0.20
CA VAL A 452 29.75 32.04 -0.13
C VAL A 452 30.06 31.08 1.04
N ALA A 453 29.95 29.78 0.75
CA ALA A 453 30.88 28.76 1.26
C ALA A 453 31.40 27.92 0.07
N THR A 454 32.62 28.16 -0.38
CA THR A 454 33.09 27.73 -1.71
C THR A 454 33.30 26.22 -1.85
N ALA A 455 32.47 25.56 -2.67
CA ALA A 455 32.82 24.32 -3.35
C ALA A 455 33.37 24.65 -4.76
N THR A 456 34.52 24.11 -5.15
CA THR A 456 35.32 24.68 -6.24
C THR A 456 34.90 24.26 -7.66
N GLY A 457 34.63 25.27 -8.49
CA GLY A 457 35.00 25.23 -9.91
C GLY A 457 33.92 24.86 -10.91
N ARG A 458 32.91 25.72 -11.07
CA ARG A 458 32.18 25.80 -12.35
C ARG A 458 31.53 27.16 -12.60
N ASP A 459 32.23 28.01 -13.35
CA ASP A 459 31.63 29.19 -13.98
C ASP A 459 32.23 29.45 -15.37
N GLU A 460 31.78 30.53 -16.01
CA GLU A 460 32.09 30.97 -17.38
C GLU A 460 31.57 30.05 -18.51
N LEU A 461 30.35 30.36 -18.98
CA LEU A 461 30.12 30.81 -20.37
C LEU A 461 28.64 31.18 -20.59
N THR A 462 28.28 32.44 -20.32
CA THR A 462 27.13 33.11 -20.95
C THR A 462 27.52 34.55 -21.28
N GLU A 463 27.39 34.94 -22.55
CA GLU A 463 27.70 36.30 -23.01
C GLU A 463 26.45 37.19 -22.94
N LYS A 464 26.62 38.45 -22.52
CA LYS A 464 25.57 39.48 -22.57
C LYS A 464 25.58 40.20 -23.92
N PRO A 465 24.43 40.40 -24.59
CA PRO A 465 24.28 41.46 -25.58
C PRO A 465 23.98 42.81 -24.89
N THR A 466 24.62 43.89 -25.34
CA THR A 466 24.41 45.25 -24.81
C THR A 466 23.33 46.03 -25.57
N THR A 467 22.88 47.14 -24.99
CA THR A 467 21.80 48.00 -25.48
C THR A 467 22.14 48.86 -26.70
N MET A 468 21.15 49.11 -27.57
CA MET A 468 20.94 50.32 -28.38
C MET A 468 19.45 50.41 -28.79
N SER A 469 19.00 51.53 -29.36
CA SER A 469 17.58 51.95 -29.30
C SER A 469 16.86 52.20 -30.65
N ARG A 470 15.51 52.18 -30.60
CA ARG A 470 14.50 52.73 -31.55
C ARG A 470 14.91 53.04 -33.01
N VAL A 471 14.32 52.30 -33.96
CA VAL A 471 13.82 52.84 -35.26
C VAL A 471 12.49 52.14 -35.62
N LYS A 472 11.58 52.83 -36.34
CA LYS A 472 10.34 52.27 -36.94
C LYS A 472 10.53 52.04 -38.46
N LEU A 473 9.96 50.97 -39.00
CA LEU A 473 9.46 50.74 -40.39
C LEU A 473 8.81 49.32 -40.37
N GLN A 474 7.57 49.00 -40.76
CA GLN A 474 6.61 49.46 -41.78
C GLN A 474 6.83 48.85 -43.19
N SER A 475 5.73 48.44 -43.85
CA SER A 475 5.62 47.69 -45.14
C SER A 475 6.27 46.29 -45.16
N SER A 476 5.66 45.17 -45.61
CA SER A 476 4.71 44.82 -46.70
C SER A 476 5.35 44.69 -48.09
N VAL A 477 5.31 43.47 -48.67
CA VAL A 477 5.74 42.97 -50.02
C VAL A 477 6.17 41.49 -49.83
N LEU A 478 5.85 40.48 -50.65
CA LEU A 478 5.01 40.37 -51.87
C LEU A 478 4.13 39.09 -51.84
N GLN A 479 3.41 38.82 -52.94
CA GLN A 479 2.29 37.88 -53.08
C GLN A 479 2.66 36.50 -53.67
N ALA A 480 1.77 35.53 -53.45
CA ALA A 480 1.41 34.42 -54.38
C ALA A 480 2.50 33.33 -54.65
N ALA A 481 2.22 32.18 -55.30
CA ALA A 481 0.98 31.73 -55.97
C ALA A 481 0.87 30.18 -56.06
N LEU A 482 -0.37 29.63 -56.05
CA LEU A 482 -0.79 28.34 -56.67
C LEU A 482 -0.13 27.04 -56.11
N ARG A 483 -0.59 25.79 -56.32
CA ARG A 483 -1.88 25.16 -56.71
C ARG A 483 -1.89 23.71 -56.16
N ARG A 484 -3.06 23.07 -55.99
CA ARG A 484 -3.21 21.58 -56.02
C ARG A 484 -3.78 21.16 -57.38
N PRO A 485 -3.58 19.91 -57.83
CA PRO A 485 -4.71 18.95 -57.83
C PRO A 485 -4.31 17.48 -57.51
N THR A 486 -5.19 16.53 -57.85
CA THR A 486 -5.26 15.10 -57.44
C THR A 486 -5.09 14.11 -58.61
N ALA A 487 -4.75 12.84 -58.34
CA ALA A 487 -5.19 11.63 -59.11
C ALA A 487 -4.76 10.28 -58.46
N GLN A 488 -5.45 9.19 -58.86
CA GLN A 488 -5.07 7.75 -58.71
C GLN A 488 -5.08 7.08 -60.10
N PRO A 489 -4.55 5.84 -60.26
CA PRO A 489 -5.40 4.74 -60.76
C PRO A 489 -5.13 3.33 -60.13
N ARG A 490 -5.55 2.22 -60.77
CA ARG A 490 -5.83 0.87 -60.20
C ARG A 490 -5.08 -0.32 -60.87
N ILE A 491 -4.86 -1.42 -60.10
CA ILE A 491 -5.15 -2.89 -60.33
C ILE A 491 -5.12 -3.42 -61.79
N PRO A 492 -4.36 -4.50 -62.15
CA PRO A 492 -4.62 -5.96 -61.86
C PRO A 492 -3.34 -6.84 -61.70
N LEU A 493 -3.30 -8.20 -61.78
CA LEU A 493 -4.00 -9.39 -61.20
C LEU A 493 -3.24 -10.68 -61.70
N CYS A 494 -3.52 -11.89 -61.18
CA CYS A 494 -3.12 -13.25 -61.71
C CYS A 494 -1.64 -13.71 -61.53
N THR A 495 -1.25 -15.00 -61.41
CA THR A 495 -1.97 -16.30 -61.19
C THR A 495 -1.05 -17.47 -60.70
N LEU A 496 -1.55 -18.29 -59.76
CA LEU A 496 -1.55 -19.79 -59.64
C LEU A 496 -0.29 -20.72 -59.61
N ILE A 497 -0.48 -21.85 -58.86
CA ILE A 497 0.12 -23.22 -58.95
C ILE A 497 1.60 -23.40 -58.51
N SER A 498 2.11 -24.52 -57.95
CA SER A 498 1.64 -25.56 -56.98
C SER A 498 2.38 -26.90 -57.21
N THR A 499 3.19 -27.41 -56.28
CA THR A 499 3.62 -28.84 -56.22
C THR A 499 4.13 -29.28 -54.82
N THR A 500 3.87 -30.55 -54.49
CA THR A 500 4.47 -31.40 -53.44
C THR A 500 5.45 -32.42 -54.12
N PRO A 501 6.20 -33.35 -53.48
CA PRO A 501 6.02 -34.01 -52.17
C PRO A 501 7.33 -34.26 -51.35
N ALA A 502 7.29 -35.23 -50.42
CA ALA A 502 8.39 -35.65 -49.54
C ALA A 502 8.92 -37.07 -49.88
N PRO A 503 10.09 -37.46 -49.33
CA PRO A 503 10.36 -38.85 -48.96
C PRO A 503 10.82 -39.00 -47.48
N ALA A 504 11.11 -40.23 -47.05
CA ALA A 504 11.39 -40.61 -45.65
C ALA A 504 12.70 -41.41 -45.49
N GLY A 505 13.15 -41.66 -44.25
CA GLY A 505 14.12 -42.75 -43.98
C GLY A 505 14.99 -42.68 -42.71
N ALA A 506 14.56 -43.39 -41.65
CA ALA A 506 15.40 -44.11 -40.65
C ALA A 506 16.47 -43.34 -39.81
N ALA A 507 17.10 -43.93 -38.78
CA ALA A 507 16.61 -44.73 -37.63
C ALA A 507 17.78 -45.00 -36.64
N ARG A 508 17.52 -45.04 -35.32
CA ARG A 508 18.15 -45.95 -34.33
C ARG A 508 17.51 -45.81 -32.93
N THR A 509 17.79 -46.77 -32.05
CA THR A 509 16.92 -47.20 -30.95
C THR A 509 17.72 -47.53 -29.67
N PHE A 510 17.08 -47.55 -28.49
CA PHE A 510 17.25 -48.42 -27.29
C PHE A 510 16.64 -47.65 -26.08
N SER A 511 15.63 -48.07 -25.28
CA SER A 511 15.03 -49.35 -24.83
C SER A 511 15.84 -50.10 -23.75
N HIS A 512 15.29 -50.63 -22.64
CA HIS A 512 13.92 -50.60 -22.06
C HIS A 512 13.90 -51.22 -20.62
N LEU A 513 13.17 -50.65 -19.65
CA LEU A 513 12.55 -51.32 -18.46
C LEU A 513 13.50 -52.15 -17.51
N PRO A 514 13.03 -52.87 -16.43
CA PRO A 514 11.68 -53.05 -15.86
C PRO A 514 11.53 -52.78 -14.34
N THR A 515 10.29 -52.96 -13.83
CA THR A 515 9.90 -52.99 -12.41
C THR A 515 9.60 -54.41 -11.91
N LEU A 516 9.86 -54.75 -10.63
CA LEU A 516 9.30 -55.95 -9.97
C LEU A 516 9.17 -55.79 -8.42
N ARG A 517 8.40 -56.70 -7.79
CA ARG A 517 8.10 -56.91 -6.35
C ARG A 517 8.04 -58.46 -6.13
N PRO A 518 7.75 -59.07 -4.94
CA PRO A 518 7.31 -58.56 -3.62
C PRO A 518 8.39 -58.80 -2.51
N THR A 519 8.25 -59.25 -1.25
CA THR A 519 7.13 -59.78 -0.39
C THR A 519 7.51 -59.74 1.12
N LEU A 520 6.57 -59.35 2.01
CA LEU A 520 6.46 -59.68 3.47
C LEU A 520 7.65 -59.27 4.41
N ALA A 521 7.49 -59.12 5.74
CA ALA A 521 6.35 -59.35 6.66
C ALA A 521 6.25 -58.28 7.79
N THR A 522 5.08 -58.21 8.47
CA THR A 522 4.78 -57.83 9.89
C THR A 522 5.48 -56.64 10.61
N SER A 523 4.83 -55.86 11.48
CA SER A 523 3.51 -55.97 12.16
C SER A 523 3.04 -54.63 12.80
N SER A 524 1.70 -54.50 12.98
CA SER A 524 0.99 -53.80 14.10
C SER A 524 1.32 -52.33 14.47
N THR A 525 0.39 -51.42 14.77
CA THR A 525 -1.11 -51.41 14.74
C THR A 525 -1.59 -49.96 14.94
N THR A 526 -2.66 -49.53 14.26
CA THR A 526 -3.83 -48.86 14.90
C THR A 526 -4.94 -48.53 13.88
N SER A 527 -6.17 -48.77 14.33
CA SER A 527 -7.48 -48.27 13.86
C SER A 527 -7.56 -47.26 12.69
N SER A 528 -8.14 -47.74 11.58
CA SER A 528 -9.14 -47.00 10.80
C SER A 528 -10.36 -47.92 10.60
N VAL A 529 -11.52 -47.38 10.13
CA VAL A 529 -12.79 -48.02 9.68
C VAL A 529 -13.98 -47.16 10.19
N PHE A 530 -14.92 -46.65 9.38
CA PHE A 530 -15.03 -46.59 7.91
C PHE A 530 -16.03 -45.50 7.45
N ARG A 531 -16.04 -45.24 6.12
CA ARG A 531 -17.16 -44.74 5.28
C ARG A 531 -17.53 -43.23 5.26
N ALA A 532 -17.76 -42.78 4.03
CA ALA A 532 -18.36 -41.52 3.57
C ALA A 532 -19.70 -41.88 2.83
N PRO A 533 -20.44 -41.00 2.11
CA PRO A 533 -20.15 -39.61 1.69
C PRO A 533 -21.32 -38.61 1.86
N ASN A 534 -21.21 -37.44 1.19
CA ASN A 534 -22.17 -36.33 1.09
C ASN A 534 -22.35 -35.49 2.39
N GLN A 535 -22.38 -34.15 2.37
CA GLN A 535 -22.25 -33.17 1.27
C GLN A 535 -21.63 -31.83 1.78
N THR A 536 -21.19 -31.00 0.83
CA THR A 536 -20.78 -29.56 0.88
C THR A 536 -21.68 -28.63 1.74
N THR A 537 -21.33 -27.42 2.24
CA THR A 537 -20.43 -26.29 1.79
C THR A 537 -19.80 -25.48 2.99
N LEU A 538 -19.10 -24.31 2.78
CA LEU A 538 -17.89 -23.80 3.52
C LEU A 538 -17.65 -22.25 3.55
N LEU A 539 -16.74 -21.66 4.40
CA LEU A 539 -15.96 -20.35 4.27
C LEU A 539 -15.17 -19.81 5.57
N PRO A 540 -14.66 -18.53 5.80
CA PRO A 540 -13.22 -18.18 5.65
C PRO A 540 -12.41 -17.39 6.72
N THR A 541 -11.10 -17.26 6.42
CA THR A 541 -10.14 -16.22 6.86
C THR A 541 -10.28 -14.88 6.11
N PRO A 542 -10.16 -13.69 6.75
CA PRO A 542 -10.23 -12.41 6.05
C PRO A 542 -9.02 -12.13 5.16
N MET A 543 -9.17 -12.45 3.88
CA MET A 543 -8.71 -11.49 2.88
C MET A 543 -9.49 -10.18 3.07
N THR A 544 -8.82 -9.04 2.97
CA THR A 544 -9.48 -7.73 2.89
C THR A 544 -10.06 -7.54 1.48
N THR A 545 -11.01 -8.41 1.09
CA THR A 545 -11.72 -8.39 -0.19
C THR A 545 -13.00 -7.58 -0.11
N VAL A 546 -12.85 -6.26 0.02
CA VAL A 546 -13.43 -5.33 -0.96
C VAL A 546 -14.96 -5.40 -1.17
N THR A 547 -15.73 -5.92 -0.21
CA THR A 547 -17.16 -5.59 -0.15
C THR A 547 -17.30 -4.11 0.17
N SER A 548 -18.18 -3.45 -0.58
CA SER A 548 -18.42 -2.01 -0.62
C SER A 548 -17.43 -1.06 0.05
N ALA A 549 -16.86 -0.14 -0.73
CA ALA A 549 -16.27 1.08 -0.21
C ALA A 549 -17.32 2.07 0.35
N THR A 550 -18.05 1.70 1.41
CA THR A 550 -18.28 2.65 2.50
C THR A 550 -16.90 3.18 2.88
N THR A 551 -16.62 4.46 2.64
CA THR A 551 -15.27 5.00 2.83
C THR A 551 -15.00 5.31 4.30
N GLY A 552 -15.04 4.26 5.12
CA GLY A 552 -14.39 4.18 6.42
C GLY A 552 -12.87 4.18 6.27
N GLU A 553 -12.34 5.13 5.48
CA GLU A 553 -10.96 5.58 5.57
C GLU A 553 -10.77 6.23 6.93
N ALA A 554 -10.62 5.38 7.96
CA ALA A 554 -10.35 5.80 9.32
C ALA A 554 -9.24 6.84 9.28
N LEU A 555 -9.58 8.05 9.72
CA LEU A 555 -8.72 9.20 9.57
C LEU A 555 -7.58 9.14 10.57
N ASP A 556 -6.53 8.44 10.20
CA ASP A 556 -5.22 8.96 10.58
C ASP A 556 -5.02 10.29 9.83
N LEU A 557 -4.88 11.38 10.58
CA LEU A 557 -4.52 12.71 10.06
C LEU A 557 -3.03 13.00 10.22
N LEU A 558 -2.28 12.06 10.80
CA LEU A 558 -0.91 11.78 10.41
C LEU A 558 -0.94 10.88 9.15
N ALA A 559 0.21 10.66 8.50
CA ALA A 559 0.22 9.80 7.31
C ALA A 559 -0.12 8.36 7.69
N LYS A 560 -0.95 7.65 6.90
CA LYS A 560 -1.30 6.21 7.09
C LYS A 560 -0.10 5.23 7.08
N ASN A 561 1.10 5.77 6.91
CA ASN A 561 2.37 5.11 7.12
C ASN A 561 3.00 5.75 8.38
N ALA A 562 2.35 5.60 9.53
CA ALA A 562 2.82 6.12 10.82
C ALA A 562 3.48 5.01 11.64
N VAL A 563 4.34 5.46 12.57
CA VAL A 563 5.52 4.72 13.04
C VAL A 563 5.21 3.32 13.59
N THR A 564 4.11 3.23 14.34
CA THR A 564 3.81 2.13 15.25
C THR A 564 3.05 0.98 14.56
N SER A 565 2.70 1.15 13.29
CA SER A 565 1.94 0.19 12.47
C SER A 565 2.87 -0.76 11.68
N HIS A 566 3.23 -1.91 12.27
CA HIS A 566 3.98 -2.94 11.52
C HIS A 566 3.23 -3.31 10.22
N PRO A 567 3.81 -3.16 9.00
CA PRO A 567 3.06 -3.20 7.72
C PRO A 567 2.35 -4.52 7.34
N ALA A 568 2.43 -5.52 8.21
CA ALA A 568 1.83 -6.86 8.09
C ALA A 568 1.06 -7.31 9.35
N LEU A 569 0.91 -6.42 10.35
CA LEU A 569 -0.14 -6.50 11.39
C LEU A 569 -1.29 -5.54 11.08
N ALA A 570 -0.98 -4.38 10.48
CA ALA A 570 -1.88 -3.82 9.49
C ALA A 570 -2.14 -4.91 8.42
N GLY A 571 -3.41 -5.14 8.07
CA GLY A 571 -3.77 -6.12 7.05
C GLY A 571 -3.17 -5.78 5.67
N VAL A 572 -3.35 -6.66 4.70
CA VAL A 572 -2.76 -6.56 3.33
C VAL A 572 -3.18 -5.28 2.58
N ALA A 573 -4.13 -4.50 3.12
CA ALA A 573 -4.48 -3.15 2.69
C ALA A 573 -3.47 -2.04 3.10
N SER A 574 -2.33 -2.36 3.73
CA SER A 574 -1.24 -1.39 3.93
C SER A 574 -0.72 -0.89 2.57
N GLN A 575 -1.01 0.38 2.23
CA GLN A 575 -0.86 0.90 0.86
C GLN A 575 0.59 1.23 0.47
N VAL A 576 1.46 0.21 0.42
CA VAL A 576 2.77 0.32 -0.24
C VAL A 576 2.58 0.39 -1.75
N ARG A 577 2.36 1.62 -2.22
CA ARG A 577 2.48 2.01 -3.62
C ARG A 577 3.93 1.81 -4.06
N CYS A 578 4.17 1.49 -5.33
CA CYS A 578 5.35 0.74 -5.79
C CYS A 578 6.36 1.62 -6.56
N GLY A 579 7.44 1.08 -7.11
CA GLY A 579 8.40 1.94 -7.81
C GLY A 579 9.17 1.22 -8.91
N PRO A 580 9.51 1.90 -10.03
CA PRO A 580 10.46 1.36 -10.98
C PRO A 580 11.84 1.27 -10.31
N ARG A 581 12.55 0.18 -10.59
CA ARG A 581 14.00 0.11 -10.35
C ARG A 581 14.68 1.01 -11.37
N PRO A 582 15.63 1.88 -11.00
CA PRO A 582 16.50 2.56 -11.96
C PRO A 582 17.53 1.56 -12.51
N THR A 583 17.12 0.71 -13.47
CA THR A 583 17.98 -0.27 -14.16
C THR A 583 18.93 0.41 -15.15
N MET A 584 19.83 1.26 -14.64
CA MET A 584 20.79 2.07 -15.41
C MET A 584 22.25 2.00 -14.88
N SER A 585 22.57 0.96 -14.11
CA SER A 585 23.92 0.71 -13.56
C SER A 585 24.85 -0.03 -14.53
N GLY A 586 25.00 0.49 -15.75
CA GLY A 586 25.95 0.00 -16.75
C GLY A 586 26.46 1.13 -17.65
N ALA A 587 25.55 1.69 -18.46
CA ALA A 587 25.85 2.83 -19.32
C ALA A 587 26.39 4.04 -18.55
N SER A 588 25.85 4.34 -17.37
CA SER A 588 26.25 5.51 -16.56
C SER A 588 27.74 5.47 -16.17
N ARG A 589 28.24 4.37 -15.59
CA ARG A 589 29.68 4.19 -15.28
C ARG A 589 30.57 4.32 -16.51
N LEU A 590 30.11 3.85 -17.68
CA LEU A 590 30.85 3.90 -18.94
C LEU A 590 30.92 5.33 -19.51
N ILE A 591 29.82 6.08 -19.42
CA ILE A 591 29.75 7.52 -19.76
C ILE A 591 30.61 8.34 -18.80
N GLN A 592 30.54 8.08 -17.49
CA GLN A 592 31.31 8.78 -16.46
C GLN A 592 32.82 8.53 -16.61
N LYS A 593 33.26 7.28 -16.84
CA LYS A 593 34.66 6.96 -17.17
C LYS A 593 35.13 7.67 -18.45
N ARG A 594 34.32 7.70 -19.51
CA ARG A 594 34.64 8.45 -20.76
C ARG A 594 34.75 9.95 -20.51
N ARG A 595 33.87 10.54 -19.69
CA ARG A 595 33.91 11.97 -19.33
C ARG A 595 35.15 12.32 -18.52
N HIS A 596 35.49 11.54 -17.48
CA HIS A 596 36.74 11.72 -16.73
C HIS A 596 37.98 11.52 -17.61
N GLY A 597 38.01 10.49 -18.45
CA GLY A 597 39.12 10.22 -19.37
C GLY A 597 39.34 11.32 -20.41
N PHE A 598 38.27 12.01 -20.83
CA PHE A 598 38.35 13.18 -21.71
C PHE A 598 38.87 14.42 -20.97
N LEU A 599 38.31 14.73 -19.80
CA LEU A 599 38.73 15.87 -18.97
C LEU A 599 40.20 15.75 -18.51
N SER A 600 40.64 14.54 -18.15
CA SER A 600 42.05 14.22 -17.85
C SER A 600 42.98 14.53 -19.05
N ARG A 601 42.56 14.17 -20.27
CA ARG A 601 43.33 14.49 -21.50
C ARG A 601 43.35 15.99 -21.82
N ILE A 602 42.33 16.76 -21.42
CA ILE A 602 42.34 18.23 -21.56
C ILE A 602 43.31 18.89 -20.56
N ARG A 603 43.52 18.30 -19.37
CA ARG A 603 44.42 18.87 -18.35
C ARG A 603 45.92 18.76 -18.71
N THR A 604 46.34 17.82 -19.57
CA THR A 604 47.78 17.61 -19.87
C THR A 604 48.19 18.04 -21.29
N LYS A 605 49.41 18.60 -21.43
CA LYS A 605 49.99 19.03 -22.73
C LYS A 605 50.10 17.86 -23.73
N GLY A 606 50.40 16.66 -23.24
CA GLY A 606 50.38 15.41 -24.03
C GLY A 606 48.97 14.98 -24.44
N GLY A 607 48.00 15.02 -23.51
CA GLY A 607 46.60 14.68 -23.80
C GLY A 607 45.96 15.59 -24.85
N ARG A 608 46.21 16.91 -24.79
CA ARG A 608 45.79 17.88 -25.83
C ARG A 608 46.33 17.49 -27.21
N ARG A 609 47.64 17.18 -27.33
CA ARG A 609 48.28 16.68 -28.56
C ARG A 609 47.67 15.36 -29.06
N THR A 610 47.10 14.52 -28.19
CA THR A 610 46.37 13.31 -28.58
C THR A 610 44.95 13.62 -29.10
N LEU A 611 44.26 14.61 -28.53
CA LEU A 611 42.93 15.02 -28.98
C LEU A 611 42.98 15.69 -30.36
N VAL A 612 43.96 16.57 -30.60
CA VAL A 612 44.18 17.19 -31.93
C VAL A 612 44.46 16.11 -33.00
N ARG A 613 45.33 15.13 -32.70
CA ARG A 613 45.58 13.98 -33.60
C ARG A 613 44.36 13.06 -33.82
N ARG A 614 43.32 13.14 -32.97
CA ARG A 614 42.03 12.44 -33.18
C ARG A 614 41.06 13.26 -34.04
N MET A 615 41.06 14.60 -33.93
CA MET A 615 40.32 15.50 -34.84
C MET A 615 40.85 15.42 -36.26
N LEU A 616 42.18 15.52 -36.45
CA LEU A 616 42.83 15.42 -37.77
C LEU A 616 42.63 14.04 -38.45
N LYS A 617 42.19 13.01 -37.69
CA LYS A 617 41.78 11.70 -38.21
C LYS A 617 40.26 11.51 -38.26
N GLY A 618 39.49 12.61 -38.36
CA GLY A 618 38.05 12.60 -38.65
C GLY A 618 37.15 11.92 -37.63
N ARG A 619 37.62 11.67 -36.39
CA ARG A 619 36.84 10.86 -35.43
C ARG A 619 35.65 11.62 -34.84
N LYS A 620 34.43 11.19 -35.21
CA LYS A 620 33.13 11.74 -34.73
C LYS A 620 32.94 11.79 -33.20
N ARG A 621 33.79 11.13 -32.39
CA ARG A 621 33.83 11.30 -30.92
C ARG A 621 35.27 11.28 -30.42
N LEU A 622 35.62 12.26 -29.57
CA LEU A 622 36.98 12.43 -29.03
C LEU A 622 37.18 11.79 -27.64
N SER A 623 36.09 11.50 -26.92
CA SER A 623 36.06 11.06 -25.51
C SER A 623 36.10 9.53 -25.27
N SER A 624 36.36 8.75 -26.32
CA SER A 624 36.54 7.28 -26.29
C SER A 624 37.94 6.91 -26.77
#